data_AF-A0A7K3Z6X1-F1
#
_entry.id   AF-A0A7K3Z6X1-F1
#
_cell.length_a   1.000
_cell.length_b   1.000
_cell.length_c   1.000
_cell.angle_alpha   90.00
_cell.angle_beta   90.00
_cell.angle_gamma   90.00
#
_symmetry.space_group_name_H-M   'P 1'
#
loop_
_entity.id
_entity.type
_entity.pdbx_description
1 polymer ?
#
loop_
_entity_poly.entity_id
_entity_poly.type
_entity_poly.pdbx_seq_one_letter_code
_entity_poly.pdbx_strand_id
1 'polypeptide(L)'
;MQDFDKLGVFYLGRLYDVANKTGLKDLLLYDSKDLVTHAVCIGMTGSGKTGLCLSLIEEAATDGVPTIAIDPKGDITNLLLTFPDLESKDFEPWINQEDAAKKGFSPQEYAKQQADLWKNGLSKWGQDGKRIQRLRDSAEFVIYTPGSTAGLPISILKSFSAPPLEIRE
;
A
#
# COMPACT_ATOMS: atom_id res chain seq x y z
N MET A 1 -21.21 8.94 -4.70
CA MET A 1 -19.77 8.63 -4.69
C MET A 1 -19.05 9.92 -4.39
N GLN A 2 -18.22 9.94 -3.35
CA GLN A 2 -17.29 11.05 -3.16
C GLN A 2 -16.30 11.03 -4.33
N ASP A 3 -15.98 12.19 -4.86
CA ASP A 3 -15.10 12.35 -6.04
C ASP A 3 -13.65 12.40 -5.56
N PHE A 4 -13.07 11.22 -5.31
CA PHE A 4 -11.71 11.03 -4.77
C PHE A 4 -10.64 11.12 -5.85
N ASP A 5 -10.88 10.44 -6.97
CA ASP A 5 -9.86 10.15 -7.97
C ASP A 5 -9.86 11.26 -9.03
N LYS A 6 -9.06 12.30 -8.77
CA LYS A 6 -8.86 13.43 -9.69
C LYS A 6 -7.40 13.47 -10.12
N LEU A 7 -7.15 13.46 -11.43
CA LEU A 7 -5.80 13.46 -11.98
C LEU A 7 -4.99 14.65 -11.42
N GLY A 8 -3.82 14.35 -10.88
CA GLY A 8 -2.88 15.34 -10.34
C GLY A 8 -3.16 15.75 -8.89
N VAL A 9 -4.12 15.13 -8.20
CA VAL A 9 -4.30 15.30 -6.75
C VAL A 9 -4.44 13.95 -6.05
N PHE A 10 -3.70 13.76 -4.97
CA PHE A 10 -3.68 12.53 -4.19
C PHE A 10 -4.64 12.63 -3.01
N TYR A 11 -5.52 11.63 -2.88
CA TYR A 11 -6.42 11.54 -1.73
C TYR A 11 -5.69 10.99 -0.50
N LEU A 12 -5.45 11.84 0.50
CA LEU A 12 -4.74 11.48 1.74
C LEU A 12 -5.67 11.35 2.96
N GLY A 13 -6.97 11.18 2.73
CA GLY A 13 -7.97 11.04 3.78
C GLY A 13 -8.85 12.28 3.95
N ARG A 14 -9.22 12.59 5.19
CA ARG A 14 -10.11 13.71 5.54
C ARG A 14 -9.39 14.68 6.47
N LEU A 15 -9.78 15.95 6.41
CA LEU A 15 -9.30 16.93 7.37
C LEU A 15 -9.72 16.53 8.79
N TYR A 16 -8.92 16.91 9.78
CA TYR A 16 -9.13 16.56 11.18
C TYR A 16 -9.11 17.82 12.03
N ASP A 17 -10.16 18.03 12.82
CA ASP A 17 -10.22 19.08 13.82
C ASP A 17 -9.49 18.62 15.08
N VAL A 18 -8.29 19.16 15.29
CA VAL A 18 -7.43 18.84 16.42
C VAL A 18 -8.01 19.34 17.75
N ALA A 19 -8.70 20.49 17.76
CA ALA A 19 -9.25 21.07 18.97
C ALA A 19 -10.43 20.24 19.51
N ASN A 20 -11.33 19.85 18.61
CA ASN A 20 -12.49 19.04 18.95
C ASN A 20 -12.22 17.53 18.90
N LYS A 21 -11.05 17.12 18.40
CA LYS A 21 -10.66 15.72 18.17
C LYS A 21 -11.64 14.96 17.27
N THR A 22 -12.12 15.62 16.23
CA THR A 22 -13.14 15.05 15.32
C THR A 22 -12.66 15.04 13.87
N GLY A 23 -12.97 13.96 13.15
CA GLY A 23 -12.76 13.91 11.70
C GLY A 23 -13.79 14.77 10.98
N LEU A 24 -13.33 15.64 10.09
CA LEU A 24 -14.18 16.44 9.23
C LEU A 24 -14.65 15.62 8.01
N LYS A 25 -15.63 16.15 7.27
CA LYS A 25 -16.12 15.50 6.04
C LYS A 25 -15.29 15.89 4.82
N ASP A 26 -14.61 17.03 4.90
CA ASP A 26 -13.77 17.58 3.85
C ASP A 26 -12.59 16.65 3.55
N LEU A 27 -12.39 16.36 2.27
CA LEU A 27 -11.29 15.52 1.80
C LEU A 27 -9.98 16.29 1.85
N LEU A 28 -8.90 15.62 2.22
CA LEU A 28 -7.54 16.10 2.04
C LEU A 28 -7.06 15.64 0.66
N LEU A 29 -7.19 16.52 -0.34
CA LEU A 29 -6.68 16.31 -1.69
C LEU A 29 -5.37 17.09 -1.83
N TYR A 30 -4.26 16.38 -1.97
CA TYR A 30 -2.91 16.93 -1.99
C TYR A 30 -2.42 17.11 -3.43
N ASP A 31 -1.89 18.28 -3.81
CA ASP A 31 -1.37 18.50 -5.17
C ASP A 31 -0.11 17.66 -5.40
N SER A 32 -0.16 16.71 -6.34
CA SER A 32 0.96 15.78 -6.57
C SER A 32 2.20 16.49 -7.11
N LYS A 33 2.07 17.70 -7.66
CA LYS A 33 3.20 18.52 -8.12
C LYS A 33 4.12 18.93 -6.99
N ASP A 34 3.63 18.99 -5.76
CA ASP A 34 4.48 19.31 -4.61
C ASP A 34 5.51 18.19 -4.33
N LEU A 35 5.27 16.97 -4.82
CA LEU A 35 6.16 15.80 -4.65
C LEU A 35 7.31 15.73 -5.66
N VAL A 36 7.38 16.63 -6.66
CA VAL A 36 8.42 16.59 -7.71
C VAL A 36 9.78 17.10 -7.24
N THR A 37 9.85 17.73 -6.07
CA THR A 37 11.11 18.13 -5.45
C THR A 37 11.59 17.00 -4.54
N HIS A 38 11.17 16.98 -3.28
CA HIS A 38 11.43 15.90 -2.33
C HIS A 38 10.37 15.95 -1.22
N ALA A 39 10.08 14.81 -0.58
CA ALA A 39 9.23 14.74 0.59
C ALA A 39 9.92 13.95 1.72
N VAL A 40 9.58 14.26 2.97
CA VAL A 40 10.08 13.54 4.15
C VAL A 40 8.94 13.28 5.13
N CYS A 41 8.78 12.02 5.53
CA CYS A 41 7.77 11.59 6.50
C CYS A 41 8.43 11.25 7.84
N ILE A 42 8.16 12.04 8.88
CA ILE A 42 8.78 11.89 10.21
C ILE A 42 7.70 11.55 11.24
N GLY A 43 8.02 10.65 12.17
CA GLY A 43 7.12 10.24 13.24
C GLY A 43 7.60 9.00 13.99
N MET A 44 7.04 8.72 15.17
CA MET A 44 7.38 7.55 15.98
C MET A 44 6.75 6.27 15.42
N THR A 45 7.18 5.08 15.88
CA THR A 45 6.50 3.81 15.53
C THR A 45 5.02 3.89 15.90
N GLY A 46 4.14 3.39 15.03
CA GLY A 46 2.68 3.47 15.21
C GLY A 46 2.06 4.82 14.85
N SER A 47 2.83 5.84 14.44
CA SER A 47 2.30 7.15 14.06
C SER A 47 1.68 7.21 12.65
N GLY A 48 1.61 6.08 11.94
CA GLY A 48 1.03 6.00 10.60
C GLY A 48 1.98 6.31 9.42
N LYS A 49 3.30 6.44 9.63
CA LYS A 49 4.26 6.70 8.53
C LYS A 49 4.13 5.73 7.36
N THR A 50 4.14 4.42 7.65
CA THR A 50 4.02 3.39 6.61
C THR A 50 2.68 3.50 5.90
N GLY A 51 1.58 3.74 6.64
CA GLY A 51 0.26 3.95 6.05
C GLY A 51 0.22 5.13 5.08
N LEU A 52 0.83 6.26 5.46
CA LEU A 52 0.96 7.42 4.57
C LEU A 52 1.78 7.09 3.32
N CYS A 53 2.90 6.38 3.46
CA CYS A 53 3.68 5.93 2.30
C CYS A 53 2.85 5.04 1.37
N LEU A 54 2.12 4.06 1.92
CA LEU A 54 1.25 3.18 1.14
C LEU A 54 0.19 4.00 0.38
N SER A 55 -0.51 4.92 1.06
CA SER A 55 -1.48 5.79 0.40
C SER A 55 -0.85 6.61 -0.72
N LEU A 56 0.31 7.22 -0.51
CA LEU A 56 1.00 7.96 -1.57
C LEU A 56 1.32 7.10 -2.80
N ILE A 57 1.74 5.84 -2.57
CA ILE A 57 2.04 4.90 -3.65
C ILE A 57 0.76 4.46 -4.38
N GLU A 58 -0.32 4.21 -3.65
CA GLU A 58 -1.63 3.85 -4.23
C GLU A 58 -2.20 4.97 -5.10
N GLU A 59 -2.14 6.22 -4.62
CA GLU A 59 -2.60 7.39 -5.38
C GLU A 59 -1.71 7.64 -6.60
N ALA A 60 -0.39 7.53 -6.46
CA ALA A 60 0.56 7.66 -7.56
C ALA A 60 0.32 6.59 -8.64
N ALA A 61 0.12 5.33 -8.24
CA ALA A 61 -0.19 4.24 -9.16
C ALA A 61 -1.52 4.46 -9.88
N THR A 62 -2.54 4.99 -9.19
CA THR A 62 -3.86 5.30 -9.79
C THR A 62 -3.76 6.40 -10.85
N ASP A 63 -2.87 7.37 -10.65
CA ASP A 63 -2.55 8.45 -11.60
C ASP A 63 -1.56 8.03 -12.71
N GLY A 64 -1.12 6.77 -12.73
CA GLY A 64 -0.16 6.27 -13.73
C GLY A 64 1.28 6.73 -13.50
N VAL A 65 1.61 7.17 -12.29
CA VAL A 65 2.97 7.54 -11.89
C VAL A 65 3.69 6.31 -11.33
N PRO A 66 4.79 5.85 -11.97
CA PRO A 66 5.51 4.66 -11.52
C PRO A 66 6.25 4.91 -10.19
N THR A 67 6.30 3.89 -9.35
CA THR A 67 7.00 3.93 -8.06
C THR A 67 8.08 2.85 -8.00
N ILE A 68 9.27 3.24 -7.56
CA ILE A 68 10.32 2.31 -7.09
C ILE A 68 10.49 2.54 -5.58
N ALA A 69 10.23 1.51 -4.78
CA ALA A 69 10.35 1.57 -3.34
C ALA A 69 11.53 0.71 -2.84
N ILE A 70 12.39 1.29 -2.01
CA ILE A 70 13.43 0.56 -1.28
C ILE A 70 12.89 0.28 0.12
N ASP A 71 12.65 -0.99 0.41
CA ASP A 71 11.96 -1.41 1.63
C ASP A 71 12.83 -2.32 2.50
N PRO A 72 13.66 -1.74 3.39
CA PRO A 72 14.48 -2.54 4.30
C PRO A 72 13.66 -3.24 5.40
N LYS A 73 12.39 -2.85 5.61
CA LYS A 73 11.54 -3.43 6.65
C LYS A 73 10.62 -4.54 6.11
N GLY A 74 10.29 -4.51 4.83
CA GLY A 74 9.35 -5.41 4.18
C GLY A 74 7.89 -4.98 4.30
N ASP A 75 7.58 -3.86 4.97
CA ASP A 75 6.20 -3.44 5.23
C ASP A 75 5.49 -2.89 3.98
N ILE A 76 6.21 -2.41 2.98
CA ILE A 76 5.64 -1.87 1.72
C ILE A 76 5.05 -3.01 0.87
N THR A 77 5.55 -4.23 1.03
CA THR A 77 5.01 -5.42 0.34
C THR A 77 3.54 -5.69 0.65
N ASN A 78 3.00 -5.10 1.74
CA ASN A 78 1.58 -5.15 2.06
C ASN A 78 0.67 -4.56 0.95
N LEU A 79 1.21 -3.77 -0.01
CA LEU A 79 0.49 -3.35 -1.23
C LEU A 79 -0.07 -4.54 -2.04
N LEU A 80 0.56 -5.72 -1.94
CA LEU A 80 0.10 -6.91 -2.64
C LEU A 80 -1.09 -7.59 -1.95
N LEU A 81 -1.39 -7.23 -0.69
CA LEU A 81 -2.53 -7.74 0.08
C LEU A 81 -3.81 -6.92 -0.21
N THR A 82 -4.11 -6.76 -1.49
CA THR A 82 -5.26 -6.00 -2.00
C THR A 82 -6.28 -6.96 -2.60
N PHE A 83 -7.46 -7.08 -1.98
CA PHE A 83 -8.50 -8.04 -2.35
C PHE A 83 -9.76 -7.32 -2.87
N PRO A 84 -9.97 -7.23 -4.19
CA PRO A 84 -11.12 -6.52 -4.77
C PRO A 84 -12.48 -7.08 -4.36
N ASP A 85 -12.61 -8.40 -4.27
CA ASP A 85 -13.87 -9.05 -3.93
C ASP A 85 -14.21 -8.94 -2.43
N LEU A 86 -13.19 -8.66 -1.60
CA LEU A 86 -13.29 -8.60 -0.13
C LEU A 86 -13.98 -9.85 0.44
N GLU A 87 -13.68 -11.03 -0.11
CA GLU A 87 -14.26 -12.30 0.33
C GLU A 87 -13.36 -12.98 1.36
N SER A 88 -13.96 -13.69 2.31
CA SER A 88 -13.25 -14.44 3.36
C SER A 88 -12.11 -15.32 2.82
N LYS A 89 -12.31 -15.95 1.66
CA LYS A 89 -11.34 -16.86 1.03
C LYS A 89 -10.03 -16.15 0.63
N ASP A 90 -10.11 -14.84 0.34
CA ASP A 90 -8.96 -14.05 -0.08
C ASP A 90 -8.05 -13.73 1.12
N PHE A 91 -8.64 -13.64 2.33
CA PHE A 91 -7.94 -13.37 3.58
C PHE A 91 -7.41 -14.63 4.26
N GLU A 92 -8.08 -15.77 4.09
CA GLU A 92 -7.76 -17.04 4.76
C GLU A 92 -6.29 -17.49 4.65
N PRO A 93 -5.59 -17.33 3.51
CA PRO A 93 -4.18 -17.69 3.40
C PRO A 93 -3.24 -16.79 4.23
N TRP A 94 -3.70 -15.59 4.60
CA TRP A 94 -2.88 -14.52 5.18
C TRP A 94 -3.17 -14.26 6.65
N ILE A 95 -4.22 -14.89 7.20
CA ILE A 95 -4.51 -14.71 8.62
C ILE A 95 -3.46 -15.36 9.51
N ASN A 96 -3.25 -14.77 10.69
CA ASN A 96 -2.50 -15.42 11.75
C ASN A 96 -3.40 -16.45 12.46
N GLN A 97 -3.11 -17.74 12.27
CA GLN A 97 -3.87 -18.83 12.88
C GLN A 97 -3.74 -18.87 14.40
N GLU A 98 -2.61 -18.44 14.97
CA GLU A 98 -2.45 -18.36 16.42
C GLU A 98 -3.36 -17.30 17.03
N ASP A 99 -3.53 -16.16 16.35
CA ASP A 99 -4.43 -15.09 16.81
C ASP A 99 -5.90 -15.53 16.72
N ALA A 100 -6.25 -16.29 15.68
CA ALA A 100 -7.56 -16.92 15.56
C ALA A 100 -7.82 -17.87 16.75
N ALA A 101 -6.87 -18.76 17.03
CA ALA A 101 -6.95 -19.72 18.13
C ALA A 101 -7.05 -19.04 19.51
N LYS A 102 -6.23 -18.01 19.78
CA LYS A 102 -6.27 -17.23 21.03
C LYS A 102 -7.63 -16.55 21.26
N LYS A 103 -8.32 -16.18 20.18
CA LYS A 103 -9.66 -15.57 20.21
C LYS A 103 -10.80 -16.61 20.16
N GLY A 104 -10.48 -17.90 20.05
CA GLY A 104 -11.47 -18.99 20.01
C GLY A 104 -12.20 -19.11 18.68
N PHE A 105 -11.63 -18.61 17.58
CA PHE A 105 -12.21 -18.70 16.24
C PHE A 105 -11.50 -19.76 15.39
N SER A 106 -12.25 -20.45 14.52
CA SER A 106 -11.65 -21.21 13.43
C SER A 106 -10.96 -20.29 12.41
N PRO A 107 -10.00 -20.79 11.61
CA PRO A 107 -9.38 -20.00 10.54
C PRO A 107 -10.40 -19.35 9.60
N GLN A 108 -11.44 -20.09 9.20
CA GLN A 108 -12.48 -19.60 8.29
C GLN A 108 -13.31 -18.48 8.93
N GLU A 109 -13.70 -18.63 10.21
CA GLU A 109 -14.43 -17.59 10.92
C GLU A 109 -13.59 -16.32 11.11
N TYR A 110 -12.29 -16.48 11.41
CA TYR A 110 -11.40 -15.35 11.59
C TYR A 110 -11.13 -14.61 10.28
N ALA A 111 -10.94 -15.34 9.17
CA ALA A 111 -10.80 -14.75 7.84
C ALA A 111 -12.05 -13.96 7.44
N LYS A 112 -13.25 -14.48 7.73
CA LYS A 112 -14.51 -13.76 7.52
C LYS A 112 -14.56 -12.46 8.33
N GLN A 113 -14.15 -12.50 9.59
CA GLN A 113 -14.06 -11.29 10.42
C GLN A 113 -13.08 -10.26 9.85
N GLN A 114 -11.95 -10.69 9.28
CA GLN A 114 -11.00 -9.76 8.63
C GLN A 114 -11.62 -9.13 7.37
N ALA A 115 -12.28 -9.92 6.54
CA ALA A 115 -12.97 -9.43 5.35
C ALA A 115 -14.07 -8.40 5.71
N ASP A 116 -14.89 -8.71 6.71
CA ASP A 116 -15.94 -7.81 7.19
C ASP A 116 -15.34 -6.52 7.79
N LEU A 117 -14.23 -6.63 8.55
CA LEU A 117 -13.53 -5.48 9.10
C LEU A 117 -13.05 -4.53 7.99
N TRP A 118 -12.43 -5.07 6.95
CA TRP A 118 -11.93 -4.29 5.81
C TRP A 118 -13.08 -3.64 5.04
N LYS A 119 -14.11 -4.41 4.69
CA LYS A 119 -15.28 -3.90 3.98
C LYS A 119 -15.97 -2.75 4.72
N ASN A 120 -16.16 -2.91 6.02
CA ASN A 120 -16.76 -1.87 6.86
C ASN A 120 -15.84 -0.65 7.02
N GLY A 121 -14.53 -0.87 7.17
CA GLY A 121 -13.52 0.19 7.25
C GLY A 121 -13.50 1.04 5.99
N LEU A 122 -13.36 0.42 4.82
CA LEU A 122 -13.37 1.08 3.51
C LEU A 122 -14.66 1.86 3.28
N SER A 123 -15.81 1.25 3.58
CA SER A 123 -17.11 1.90 3.39
C SER A 123 -17.28 3.17 4.23
N LYS A 124 -16.74 3.21 5.47
CA LYS A 124 -16.73 4.45 6.30
C LYS A 124 -15.95 5.61 5.63
N TRP A 125 -14.96 5.26 4.81
CA TRP A 125 -14.18 6.21 4.02
C TRP A 125 -14.73 6.43 2.62
N GLY A 126 -15.88 5.85 2.29
CA GLY A 126 -16.51 5.95 0.96
C GLY A 126 -15.82 5.13 -0.13
N GLN A 127 -14.95 4.20 0.26
CA GLN A 127 -14.23 3.30 -0.63
C GLN A 127 -14.88 1.92 -0.68
N ASP A 128 -14.63 1.18 -1.75
CA ASP A 128 -15.12 -0.18 -1.97
C ASP A 128 -14.11 -1.03 -2.75
N GLY A 129 -14.47 -2.29 -2.98
CA GLY A 129 -13.67 -3.23 -3.76
C GLY A 129 -13.40 -2.79 -5.20
N LYS A 130 -14.27 -1.95 -5.79
CA LYS A 130 -14.06 -1.43 -7.16
C LYS A 130 -12.87 -0.48 -7.22
N ARG A 131 -12.64 0.30 -6.16
CA ARG A 131 -11.45 1.16 -6.08
C ARG A 131 -10.17 0.31 -5.96
N ILE A 132 -10.21 -0.77 -5.20
CA ILE A 132 -9.11 -1.73 -5.13
C ILE A 132 -8.84 -2.35 -6.51
N GLN A 133 -9.88 -2.73 -7.24
CA GLN A 133 -9.73 -3.25 -8.60
C GLN A 133 -9.05 -2.23 -9.52
N ARG A 134 -9.47 -0.96 -9.49
CA ARG A 134 -8.85 0.11 -10.27
C ARG A 134 -7.36 0.27 -9.98
N LEU A 135 -6.96 0.22 -8.71
CA LEU A 135 -5.56 0.25 -8.30
C LEU A 135 -4.77 -0.93 -8.90
N ARG A 136 -5.35 -2.14 -8.85
CA ARG A 136 -4.71 -3.34 -9.43
C ARG A 136 -4.60 -3.27 -10.96
N ASP A 137 -5.56 -2.60 -11.61
CA ASP A 137 -5.55 -2.41 -13.05
C ASP A 137 -4.60 -1.29 -13.49
N SER A 138 -4.23 -0.37 -12.59
CA SER A 138 -3.44 0.82 -12.94
C SER A 138 -1.92 0.58 -12.95
N ALA A 139 -1.43 -0.42 -12.23
CA ALA A 139 -0.02 -0.75 -12.17
C ALA A 139 0.25 -2.23 -11.89
N GLU A 140 1.42 -2.72 -12.36
CA GLU A 140 1.94 -4.02 -11.96
C GLU A 140 2.72 -3.89 -10.65
N PHE A 141 2.40 -4.75 -9.67
CA PHE A 141 3.07 -4.77 -8.36
C PHE A 141 4.08 -5.91 -8.33
N VAL A 142 5.36 -5.56 -8.40
CA VAL A 142 6.46 -6.51 -8.52
C VAL A 142 7.41 -6.40 -7.33
N ILE A 143 7.72 -7.53 -6.69
CA ILE A 143 8.70 -7.60 -5.61
C ILE A 143 10.03 -8.10 -6.17
N TYR A 144 11.05 -7.26 -6.08
CA TYR A 144 12.42 -7.64 -6.40
C TYR A 144 13.21 -7.97 -5.14
N THR A 145 13.92 -9.10 -5.14
CA THR A 145 14.67 -9.58 -3.98
C THR A 145 16.15 -9.77 -4.33
N PRO A 146 17.01 -8.78 -4.07
CA PRO A 146 18.46 -8.93 -4.26
C PRO A 146 19.01 -10.07 -3.38
N GLY A 147 19.73 -11.03 -3.99
CA GLY A 147 20.35 -12.15 -3.27
C GLY A 147 19.38 -13.20 -2.73
N SER A 148 18.10 -13.15 -3.12
CA SER A 148 17.08 -14.15 -2.75
C SER A 148 16.19 -14.46 -3.96
N THR A 149 15.54 -15.62 -3.93
CA THR A 149 14.57 -16.07 -4.94
C THR A 149 13.14 -16.06 -4.42
N ALA A 150 12.88 -15.36 -3.31
CA ALA A 150 11.54 -15.22 -2.73
C ALA A 150 10.61 -14.34 -3.59
N GLY A 151 11.18 -13.37 -4.31
CA GLY A 151 10.51 -12.61 -5.37
C GLY A 151 11.27 -12.71 -6.69
N LEU A 152 11.22 -11.67 -7.52
CA LEU A 152 12.05 -11.60 -8.72
C LEU A 152 13.51 -11.37 -8.32
N PRO A 153 14.42 -12.30 -8.65
CA PRO A 153 15.81 -12.17 -8.25
C PRO A 153 16.47 -11.03 -9.02
N ILE A 154 17.24 -10.21 -8.30
CA ILE A 154 18.17 -9.26 -8.89
C ILE A 154 19.59 -9.69 -8.55
N SER A 155 20.47 -9.69 -9.55
CA SER A 155 21.89 -9.90 -9.36
C SER A 155 22.46 -8.79 -8.49
N ILE A 156 23.07 -9.15 -7.35
CA ILE A 156 23.83 -8.18 -6.55
C ILE A 156 25.11 -7.89 -7.33
N LEU A 157 25.23 -6.65 -7.81
CA LEU A 157 26.39 -6.14 -8.55
C LEU A 157 27.68 -6.47 -7.77
N LYS A 158 28.53 -7.33 -8.35
CA LYS A 158 29.81 -7.74 -7.74
C LYS A 158 30.87 -6.65 -7.79
N SER A 159 30.78 -5.73 -8.76
CA SER A 159 31.76 -4.67 -8.97
C SER A 159 31.14 -3.49 -9.72
N PHE A 160 31.42 -2.27 -9.25
CA PHE A 160 31.16 -1.03 -10.00
C PHE A 160 32.30 -0.67 -10.96
N SER A 161 33.36 -1.48 -11.03
CA SER A 161 34.41 -1.29 -12.02
C SER A 161 33.82 -1.45 -13.41
N ALA A 162 34.09 -0.47 -14.27
CA ALA A 162 33.65 -0.54 -15.65
C ALA A 162 34.30 -1.76 -16.34
N PRO A 163 33.60 -2.44 -17.29
CA PRO A 163 34.07 -3.71 -17.87
C PRO A 163 35.46 -3.59 -18.51
N PRO A 164 36.25 -4.67 -18.66
CA PRO A 164 37.49 -4.63 -19.43
C PRO A 164 37.26 -4.08 -20.85
N LEU A 165 38.25 -3.41 -21.45
CA LEU A 165 38.15 -2.79 -22.78
C LEU A 165 37.72 -3.80 -23.85
N GLU A 166 38.13 -5.06 -23.69
CA GLU A 166 37.85 -6.16 -24.61
C GLU A 166 36.36 -6.55 -24.70
N ILE A 167 35.52 -6.09 -23.77
CA ILE A 167 34.07 -6.39 -23.70
C ILE A 167 33.21 -5.14 -23.91
N ARG A 168 33.81 -3.97 -24.16
CA ARG A 168 33.09 -2.72 -24.42
C ARG A 168 32.88 -2.43 -25.91
N GLU A 169 33.45 -3.23 -26.79
CA GLU A 169 33.26 -3.23 -28.24
C GLU A 169 32.53 -4.50 -28.70
#